data_AF-A0A8T5P3W6-F1
#
_entry.id   AF-A0A8T5P3W6-F1
#
_cell.length_a   1.000
_cell.length_b   1.000
_cell.length_c   1.000
_cell.angle_alpha   90.00
_cell.angle_beta   90.00
_cell.angle_gamma   90.00
#
_symmetry.space_group_name_H-M   'P 1'
#
loop_
_entity.id
_entity.type
_entity.pdbx_description
1 polymer ?
#
loop_
_entity_poly.entity_id
_entity_poly.type
_entity_poly.pdbx_seq_one_letter_code
_entity_poly.pdbx_strand_id
1 'polypeptide(L)'
;MESPDSLFTGNSDALCILCRGAKLLCGKQRCPVLVKFYSRVRLKPLTDSLNIEGSSPPGVFVGRIGYPYVSVGPLIPPEHGDTTLLDTPEMWLGKSIDDIVDFRSQLVRGKHLVHIRDLESSRIIEATREMALCSSPIDVEAEFLKKPSARLV
;
A
#
# COMPACT_ATOMS: atom_id res chain seq x y z
N MET A 1 14.89 26.79 18.65
CA MET A 1 15.21 25.38 18.36
C MET A 1 14.02 24.57 18.87
N GLU A 2 12.96 24.53 18.07
CA GLU A 2 11.72 23.84 18.43
C GLU A 2 11.94 22.33 18.32
N SER A 3 11.55 21.60 19.37
CA SER A 3 11.73 20.16 19.48
C SER A 3 10.84 19.43 18.44
N PRO A 4 11.36 18.37 17.80
CA PRO A 4 10.60 17.60 16.80
C PRO A 4 9.39 16.84 17.39
N ASP A 5 9.26 16.79 18.72
CA ASP A 5 8.18 16.10 19.44
C ASP A 5 6.89 16.93 19.60
N SER A 6 6.87 18.19 19.19
CA SER A 6 5.65 19.03 19.22
C SER A 6 4.69 18.79 18.04
N LEU A 7 5.11 18.03 17.02
CA LEU A 7 4.32 17.79 15.80
C LEU A 7 3.15 16.81 15.98
N PHE A 8 3.07 16.09 17.11
CA PHE A 8 2.06 15.05 17.33
C PHE A 8 1.29 15.16 18.65
N THR A 9 1.47 16.26 19.40
CA THR A 9 0.87 16.39 20.73
C THR A 9 -0.15 17.51 20.77
N GLY A 10 -1.40 17.20 20.41
CA GLY A 10 -2.55 18.07 20.70
C GLY A 10 -3.71 18.01 19.70
N ASN A 11 -4.82 17.39 20.10
CA ASN A 11 -6.18 17.70 19.65
C ASN A 11 -6.50 17.65 18.12
N SER A 12 -5.76 16.86 17.35
CA SER A 12 -5.87 16.78 15.88
C SER A 12 -7.24 16.34 15.36
N ASP A 13 -7.94 15.48 16.10
CA ASP A 13 -9.21 14.91 15.65
C ASP A 13 -10.35 15.94 15.69
N ALA A 14 -10.42 16.75 16.75
CA ALA A 14 -11.37 17.86 16.85
C ALA A 14 -11.15 18.88 15.72
N LEU A 15 -9.88 19.11 15.38
CA LEU A 15 -9.48 20.05 14.34
C LEU A 15 -9.91 19.59 12.95
N CYS A 16 -9.77 18.30 12.64
CA CYS A 16 -10.26 17.69 11.40
C CYS A 16 -11.79 17.75 11.28
N ILE A 17 -12.52 17.53 12.38
CA ILE A 17 -14.00 17.64 12.43
C ILE A 17 -14.47 19.06 12.11
N LEU A 18 -13.77 20.08 12.62
CA LEU A 18 -14.07 21.49 12.32
C LEU A 18 -13.64 21.89 10.89
N CYS A 19 -12.52 21.32 10.43
CA CYS A 19 -11.96 21.58 9.11
C CYS A 19 -12.80 20.99 7.97
N ARG A 20 -13.37 19.79 8.19
CA ARG A 20 -14.14 18.99 7.20
C ARG A 20 -13.42 18.83 5.85
N GLY A 21 -12.09 18.87 5.88
CA GLY A 21 -11.24 18.79 4.69
C GLY A 21 -11.22 20.01 3.78
N ALA A 22 -12.02 21.07 4.07
CA ALA A 22 -12.12 22.25 3.21
C ALA A 22 -11.26 23.43 3.69
N LYS A 23 -11.07 23.56 5.01
CA LYS A 23 -10.41 24.73 5.62
C LYS A 23 -8.91 24.59 5.83
N LEU A 24 -8.37 23.38 5.61
CA LEU A 24 -6.94 23.04 5.77
C LEU A 24 -6.32 23.54 7.09
N LEU A 25 -7.07 23.49 8.18
CA LEU A 25 -6.66 24.01 9.50
C LEU A 25 -5.40 23.32 10.07
N CYS A 26 -5.02 22.16 9.54
CA CYS A 26 -3.79 21.46 9.88
C CYS A 26 -2.54 21.97 9.14
N GLY A 27 -2.66 23.04 8.33
CA GLY A 27 -1.56 23.68 7.61
C GLY A 27 -1.04 22.89 6.39
N LYS A 28 -1.66 21.76 6.04
CA LYS A 28 -1.29 20.97 4.87
C LYS A 28 -1.93 21.55 3.61
N GLN A 29 -1.20 21.51 2.49
CA GLN A 29 -1.69 21.96 1.17
C GLN A 29 -2.91 21.15 0.68
N ARG A 30 -3.02 19.88 1.09
CA ARG A 30 -4.14 18.99 0.79
C ARG A 30 -4.56 18.24 2.05
N CYS A 31 -5.85 17.95 2.17
CA CYS A 31 -6.37 17.14 3.27
C CYS A 31 -6.02 15.64 3.04
N PRO A 32 -5.21 15.00 3.91
CA PRO A 32 -4.81 13.61 3.71
C PRO A 32 -5.98 12.63 3.66
N VAL A 33 -7.06 12.91 4.41
CA VAL A 33 -8.27 12.09 4.45
C VAL A 33 -8.97 12.10 3.09
N LEU A 34 -9.10 13.28 2.47
CA LEU A 34 -9.74 13.42 1.17
C LEU A 34 -8.88 12.78 0.06
N VAL A 35 -7.56 12.99 0.07
CA VAL A 35 -6.66 12.38 -0.93
C VAL A 35 -6.78 10.85 -0.89
N LYS A 36 -6.71 10.24 0.30
CA LYS A 36 -6.91 8.79 0.47
C LYS A 36 -8.31 8.34 0.03
N PHE A 37 -9.36 9.11 0.35
CA PHE A 37 -10.73 8.78 -0.03
C PHE A 37 -10.92 8.77 -1.55
N TYR A 38 -10.48 9.82 -2.25
CA TYR A 38 -10.60 9.89 -3.71
C TYR A 38 -9.77 8.81 -4.40
N SER A 39 -8.55 8.54 -3.93
CA SER A 39 -7.74 7.43 -4.46
C SER A 39 -8.46 6.09 -4.28
N ARG A 40 -9.06 5.84 -3.10
CA ARG A 40 -9.87 4.63 -2.86
C ARG A 40 -11.08 4.52 -3.79
N VAL A 41 -11.85 5.61 -3.98
CA VAL A 41 -13.05 5.58 -4.83
C VAL A 41 -12.66 5.26 -6.28
N ARG A 42 -11.55 5.82 -6.77
CA ARG A 42 -11.03 5.55 -8.11
C ARG A 42 -10.60 4.10 -8.30
N LEU A 43 -9.95 3.51 -7.29
CA LEU A 43 -9.39 2.16 -7.39
C LEU A 43 -10.38 1.05 -7.06
N LYS A 44 -11.44 1.35 -6.30
CA LYS A 44 -12.47 0.38 -5.93
C LYS A 44 -12.97 -0.49 -7.10
N PRO A 45 -13.38 0.04 -8.27
CA PRO A 45 -13.85 -0.80 -9.38
C PRO A 45 -12.79 -1.77 -9.91
N LEU A 46 -11.51 -1.42 -9.82
CA LEU A 46 -10.40 -2.26 -10.29
C LEU A 46 -10.04 -3.36 -9.30
N THR A 47 -10.37 -3.17 -8.01
CA THR A 47 -10.03 -4.11 -6.93
C THR A 47 -11.25 -4.77 -6.29
N ASP A 48 -12.45 -4.63 -6.87
CA ASP A 48 -13.72 -5.19 -6.34
C ASP A 48 -13.96 -6.64 -6.78
N SER A 49 -12.89 -7.42 -6.85
CA SER A 49 -12.87 -8.82 -7.27
C SER A 49 -12.16 -9.69 -6.22
N LEU A 50 -12.38 -11.00 -6.31
CA LEU A 50 -11.57 -11.98 -5.56
C LEU A 50 -10.31 -12.37 -6.34
N ASN A 51 -10.31 -12.18 -7.65
CA ASN A 51 -9.16 -12.45 -8.52
C ASN A 51 -8.57 -11.12 -8.97
N ILE A 52 -7.28 -10.94 -8.77
CA ILE A 52 -6.54 -9.80 -9.29
C ILE A 52 -5.37 -10.33 -10.09
N GLU A 53 -5.21 -9.77 -11.28
CA GLU A 53 -4.09 -9.98 -12.17
C GLU A 53 -3.44 -8.63 -12.47
N GLY A 54 -2.14 -8.66 -12.72
CA GLY A 54 -1.39 -7.51 -13.17
C GLY A 54 0.10 -7.72 -13.09
N SER A 55 0.86 -6.75 -13.60
CA SER A 55 2.31 -6.78 -13.57
C SER A 55 2.78 -6.29 -12.21
N SER A 56 3.05 -7.21 -11.28
CA SER A 56 3.59 -6.84 -9.97
C SER A 56 5.01 -6.30 -10.14
N PRO A 57 5.36 -5.13 -9.56
CA PRO A 57 6.76 -4.81 -9.35
C PRO A 57 7.39 -5.91 -8.47
N PRO A 58 8.73 -6.01 -8.37
CA PRO A 58 9.41 -6.92 -7.43
C PRO A 58 9.17 -6.56 -5.93
N GLY A 59 8.08 -5.84 -5.65
CA GLY A 59 7.64 -5.38 -4.35
C GLY A 59 6.96 -6.49 -3.54
N VAL A 60 7.55 -6.81 -2.38
CA VAL A 60 6.98 -7.75 -1.42
C VAL A 60 6.68 -7.02 -0.12
N PHE A 61 5.53 -7.35 0.48
CA PHE A 61 5.20 -6.88 1.81
C PHE A 61 5.53 -7.94 2.87
N VAL A 62 6.24 -7.52 3.92
CA VAL A 62 6.46 -8.31 5.14
C VAL A 62 5.93 -7.57 6.36
N GLY A 63 4.99 -8.18 7.07
CA GLY A 63 4.34 -7.62 8.25
C GLY A 63 5.15 -7.83 9.54
N ARG A 64 5.04 -6.88 10.48
CA ARG A 64 5.66 -6.95 11.82
C ARG A 64 4.74 -7.44 12.94
N ILE A 65 3.43 -7.48 12.71
CA ILE A 65 2.43 -7.79 13.73
C ILE A 65 2.29 -9.32 13.82
N GLY A 66 2.38 -9.87 15.04
CA GLY A 66 2.18 -11.30 15.30
C GLY A 66 3.45 -12.14 15.39
N TYR A 67 4.64 -11.52 15.37
CA TYR A 67 5.93 -12.21 15.42
C TYR A 67 5.98 -13.29 16.54
N PRO A 68 6.43 -14.53 16.26
CA PRO A 68 7.17 -14.97 15.06
C PRO A 68 6.30 -15.38 13.84
N TYR A 69 4.98 -15.24 13.90
CA TYR A 69 4.11 -15.42 12.74
C TYR A 69 3.89 -14.09 12.03
N VAL A 70 4.27 -14.00 10.76
CA VAL A 70 4.25 -12.76 9.97
C VAL A 70 3.40 -12.94 8.72
N SER A 71 2.72 -11.86 8.30
CA SER A 71 2.05 -11.84 7.00
C SER A 71 3.03 -11.47 5.91
N VAL A 72 3.17 -12.31 4.90
CA VAL A 72 4.00 -12.10 3.72
C VAL A 72 3.14 -12.19 2.46
N GLY A 73 3.44 -11.40 1.44
CA GLY A 73 2.80 -11.56 0.14
C GLY A 73 3.21 -10.49 -0.87
N PRO A 74 2.86 -10.71 -2.15
CA PRO A 74 3.18 -9.79 -3.22
C PRO A 74 2.35 -8.51 -3.16
N LEU A 75 2.80 -7.49 -3.87
CA LEU A 75 2.09 -6.21 -4.07
C LEU A 75 1.62 -6.13 -5.53
N ILE A 76 0.38 -6.53 -5.78
CA ILE A 76 -0.15 -6.70 -7.13
C ILE A 76 -0.99 -5.47 -7.52
N PRO A 77 -0.60 -4.69 -8.54
CA PRO A 77 -1.44 -3.65 -9.08
C PRO A 77 -2.44 -4.24 -10.10
N PRO A 78 -3.66 -3.71 -10.22
CA PRO A 78 -4.65 -4.16 -11.21
C PRO A 78 -4.38 -3.54 -12.60
N GLU A 79 -3.12 -3.58 -13.06
CA GLU A 79 -2.67 -3.09 -14.36
C GLU A 79 -1.49 -3.92 -14.87
N HIS A 80 -1.34 -3.99 -16.20
CA HIS A 80 -0.21 -4.65 -16.85
C HIS A 80 0.76 -3.64 -17.47
N GLY A 81 2.04 -3.96 -17.46
CA GLY A 81 3.11 -3.15 -18.06
C GLY A 81 4.24 -2.83 -17.09
N ASP A 82 4.89 -1.68 -17.32
CA ASP A 82 5.98 -1.23 -16.46
C ASP A 82 5.46 -0.56 -15.18
N THR A 83 5.37 -1.36 -14.12
CA THR A 83 4.92 -0.92 -12.79
C THR A 83 6.08 -0.61 -11.84
N THR A 84 7.31 -0.52 -12.35
CA THR A 84 8.52 -0.24 -11.55
C THR A 84 8.37 1.03 -10.71
N LEU A 85 7.73 2.06 -11.30
CA LEU A 85 7.50 3.33 -10.61
C LEU A 85 6.57 3.18 -9.39
N LEU A 86 5.71 2.16 -9.32
CA LEU A 86 4.74 2.02 -8.23
C LEU A 86 5.37 1.64 -6.88
N ASP A 87 6.55 1.01 -6.88
CA ASP A 87 7.22 0.55 -5.67
C ASP A 87 8.73 0.86 -5.63
N THR A 88 9.17 1.89 -6.37
CA THR A 88 10.55 2.41 -6.34
C THR A 88 10.58 3.85 -5.79
N PRO A 89 10.62 4.05 -4.45
CA PRO A 89 10.57 5.38 -3.83
C PRO A 89 11.68 6.34 -4.28
N GLU A 90 12.83 5.81 -4.69
CA GLU A 90 13.97 6.57 -5.20
C GLU A 90 13.59 7.39 -6.44
N MET A 91 12.64 6.89 -7.24
CA MET A 91 12.13 7.55 -8.45
C MET A 91 11.00 8.56 -8.17
N TRP A 92 10.56 8.70 -6.91
CA TRP A 92 9.44 9.59 -6.55
C TRP A 92 9.87 11.04 -6.29
N LEU A 93 11.18 11.32 -6.28
CA LEU A 93 11.67 12.68 -6.14
C LEU A 93 11.10 13.57 -7.26
N GLY A 94 10.45 14.67 -6.88
CA GLY A 94 9.79 15.59 -7.81
C GLY A 94 8.36 15.19 -8.22
N LYS A 95 7.84 14.03 -7.77
CA LYS A 95 6.43 13.67 -7.94
C LYS A 95 5.54 14.37 -6.91
N SER A 96 4.27 14.58 -7.27
CA SER A 96 3.32 15.19 -6.33
C SER A 96 2.89 14.17 -5.27
N ILE A 97 2.37 14.67 -4.13
CA ILE A 97 1.83 13.77 -3.09
C ILE A 97 0.63 12.96 -3.60
N ASP A 98 -0.13 13.48 -4.57
CA ASP A 98 -1.27 12.76 -5.13
C ASP A 98 -0.77 11.56 -5.95
N ASP A 99 0.27 11.76 -6.76
CA ASP A 99 0.89 10.69 -7.54
C ASP A 99 1.40 9.58 -6.62
N ILE A 100 2.12 9.94 -5.55
CA ILE A 100 2.66 8.97 -4.59
C ILE A 100 1.53 8.20 -3.89
N VAL A 101 0.44 8.89 -3.51
CA VAL A 101 -0.72 8.22 -2.92
C VAL A 101 -1.37 7.28 -3.93
N ASP A 102 -1.49 7.69 -5.19
CA ASP A 102 -2.07 6.86 -6.24
C ASP A 102 -1.21 5.65 -6.55
N PHE A 103 0.12 5.79 -6.64
CA PHE A 103 1.06 4.66 -6.79
C PHE A 103 0.88 3.63 -5.67
N ARG A 104 0.92 4.11 -4.42
CA ARG A 104 0.82 3.25 -3.23
C ARG A 104 -0.56 2.62 -3.07
N SER A 105 -1.61 3.28 -3.52
CA SER A 105 -2.99 2.80 -3.34
C SER A 105 -3.36 1.74 -4.37
N GLN A 106 -2.71 1.73 -5.54
CA GLN A 106 -2.90 0.72 -6.58
C GLN A 106 -2.36 -0.66 -6.18
N LEU A 107 -1.33 -0.69 -5.33
CA LEU A 107 -0.69 -1.94 -4.92
C LEU A 107 -1.56 -2.72 -3.92
N VAL A 108 -2.23 -3.76 -4.43
CA VAL A 108 -3.03 -4.68 -3.62
C VAL A 108 -2.11 -5.65 -2.90
N ARG A 109 -2.22 -5.67 -1.57
CA ARG A 109 -1.36 -6.48 -0.72
C ARG A 109 -1.91 -7.88 -0.50
N GLY A 110 -1.18 -8.87 -1.00
CA GLY A 110 -1.33 -10.27 -0.59
C GLY A 110 -0.97 -10.46 0.88
N LYS A 111 -1.70 -11.34 1.59
CA LYS A 111 -1.42 -11.67 2.99
C LYS A 111 -1.49 -13.18 3.20
N HIS A 112 -0.33 -13.80 3.35
CA HIS A 112 -0.19 -15.19 3.76
C HIS A 112 0.54 -15.24 5.11
N LEU A 113 -0.07 -15.89 6.11
CA LEU A 113 0.51 -15.98 7.45
C LEU A 113 1.50 -17.15 7.51
N VAL A 114 2.75 -16.88 7.88
CA VAL A 114 3.79 -17.89 8.01
C VAL A 114 4.63 -17.67 9.27
N HIS A 115 5.11 -18.76 9.88
CA HIS A 115 6.17 -18.70 10.89
C HIS A 115 7.54 -18.43 10.25
N ILE A 116 8.36 -17.55 10.83
CA ILE A 116 9.66 -17.14 10.22
C ILE A 116 10.69 -18.27 10.03
N ARG A 117 10.51 -19.45 10.65
CA ARG A 117 11.38 -20.62 10.46
C ARG A 117 10.83 -21.66 9.49
N ASP A 118 9.58 -21.52 9.07
CA ASP A 118 8.88 -22.50 8.23
C ASP A 118 8.62 -21.91 6.84
N LEU A 119 9.69 -21.77 6.05
CA LEU A 119 9.64 -21.08 4.75
C LEU A 119 9.54 -22.03 3.56
N GLU A 120 9.72 -23.34 3.76
CA GLU A 120 9.76 -24.33 2.66
C GLU A 120 8.42 -25.05 2.45
N SER A 121 7.48 -24.92 3.40
CA SER A 121 6.20 -25.62 3.33
C SER A 121 5.15 -24.92 2.46
N SER A 122 5.39 -23.68 2.02
CA SER A 122 4.39 -22.86 1.32
C SER A 122 4.85 -22.42 -0.06
N ARG A 123 4.14 -22.91 -1.08
CA ARG A 123 4.30 -22.48 -2.49
C ARG A 123 4.13 -20.97 -2.68
N ILE A 124 3.30 -20.33 -1.85
CA ILE A 124 3.08 -18.89 -1.91
C ILE A 124 4.36 -18.14 -1.54
N ILE A 125 5.13 -18.65 -0.56
CA ILE A 125 6.40 -18.04 -0.13
C ILE A 125 7.46 -18.22 -1.20
N GLU A 126 7.52 -19.40 -1.82
CA GLU A 126 8.44 -19.68 -2.92
C GLU A 126 8.16 -18.74 -4.10
N ALA A 127 6.91 -18.66 -4.58
CA ALA A 127 6.54 -17.74 -5.65
C ALA A 127 6.79 -16.26 -5.29
N THR A 128 6.51 -15.87 -4.04
CA THR A 128 6.80 -14.50 -3.56
C THR A 128 8.31 -14.21 -3.55
N ARG A 129 9.14 -15.22 -3.21
CA ARG A 129 10.60 -15.11 -3.23
C ARG A 129 11.12 -14.99 -4.66
N GLU A 130 10.63 -15.81 -5.58
CA GLU A 130 10.98 -15.74 -7.00
C GLU A 130 10.65 -14.36 -7.58
N MET A 131 9.45 -13.85 -7.32
CA MET A 131 9.04 -12.51 -7.73
C MET A 131 9.96 -11.42 -7.17
N ALA A 132 10.37 -11.53 -5.90
CA ALA A 132 11.28 -10.56 -5.26
C ALA A 132 12.69 -10.56 -5.89
N LEU A 133 13.10 -11.68 -6.50
CA LEU A 133 14.40 -11.82 -7.15
C LEU A 133 14.37 -11.36 -8.62
N CYS A 134 13.20 -11.06 -9.17
CA CYS A 134 13.06 -10.56 -10.53
C CYS A 134 13.65 -9.15 -10.68
N SER A 135 14.32 -8.90 -11.80
CA SER A 135 14.90 -7.59 -12.14
C SER A 135 13.90 -6.62 -12.77
N SER A 136 12.73 -7.11 -13.19
CA SER A 136 11.68 -6.36 -13.87
C SER A 136 10.30 -6.79 -13.35
N PRO A 137 9.26 -5.96 -13.54
CA PRO A 137 7.88 -6.36 -13.26
C PRO A 137 7.54 -7.67 -13.96
N ILE A 138 6.79 -8.53 -13.26
CA ILE A 138 6.32 -9.81 -13.79
C ILE A 138 4.79 -9.90 -13.66
N ASP A 139 4.16 -10.64 -14.56
CA ASP A 139 2.73 -10.90 -14.47
C ASP A 139 2.44 -11.85 -13.31
N VAL A 140 1.52 -11.43 -12.44
CA VAL A 140 1.10 -12.16 -11.24
C VAL A 140 -0.41 -12.22 -11.19
N GLU A 141 -0.92 -13.40 -10.89
CA GLU A 141 -2.33 -13.65 -10.61
C GLU A 141 -2.48 -14.09 -9.16
N ALA A 142 -3.48 -13.55 -8.46
CA ALA A 142 -3.81 -13.95 -7.11
C ALA A 142 -5.31 -14.05 -6.89
N GLU A 143 -5.71 -15.17 -6.27
CA GLU A 143 -7.05 -15.38 -5.74
C GLU A 143 -7.06 -15.10 -4.23
N PHE A 144 -7.97 -14.23 -3.80
CA PHE A 144 -8.11 -13.80 -2.42
C PHE A 144 -9.31 -14.48 -1.76
N LEU A 145 -9.16 -14.88 -0.50
CA LEU A 145 -10.26 -15.40 0.33
C LEU A 145 -11.36 -14.36 0.59
N LYS A 146 -11.02 -13.07 0.52
CA LYS A 146 -11.92 -11.93 0.72
C LYS A 146 -11.51 -10.81 -0.22
N LYS A 147 -12.50 -10.05 -0.70
CA LYS A 147 -12.26 -8.87 -1.52
C LYS A 147 -11.30 -7.90 -0.82
N PRO A 148 -10.29 -7.38 -1.53
CA PRO A 148 -9.40 -6.35 -0.99
C PRO A 148 -10.18 -5.16 -0.46
N SER A 149 -9.71 -4.59 0.65
CA SER A 149 -10.32 -3.41 1.25
C SER A 149 -9.27 -2.40 1.68
N ALA A 150 -9.46 -1.15 1.26
CA ALA A 150 -8.63 -0.04 1.67
C ALA A 150 -9.09 0.53 3.01
N ARG A 151 -8.15 0.81 3.91
CA ARG A 151 -8.40 1.41 5.23
C ARG A 151 -8.11 2.91 5.18
N LEU A 152 -9.14 3.73 5.44
CA LEU A 152 -9.02 5.19 5.60
C LEU A 152 -8.77 5.49 7.09
N VAL A 153 -7.55 5.28 7.58
CA VAL A 153 -7.12 5.79 8.90
C VAL A 153 -5.97 6.75 8.68
#